data_AF-A0A951XY28-F1
#
_entry.id   AF-A0A951XY28-F1
#
_cell.length_a   1.000
_cell.length_b   1.000
_cell.length_c   1.000
_cell.angle_alpha   90.00
_cell.angle_beta   90.00
_cell.angle_gamma   90.00
#
_symmetry.space_group_name_H-M   'P 1'
#
loop_
_entity.id
_entity.type
_entity.pdbx_description
1 polymer ?
#
loop_
_entity_poly.entity_id
_entity_poly.type
_entity_poly.pdbx_seq_one_letter_code
_entity_poly.pdbx_strand_id
1 'polypeptide(L)'
;MHALGKPAARSRLRLAHRGLSLVMAILLVGMPAVVAQERPPGEPPQRAPGERRDRRPPRPPHEGRPGEHGPPGFPLGLPLPPSPEDEGPLRPGEADELVEFARRSLPDLYPLLKRMRDRNPAEFEQRLAERAPRLRFLRRIFDQNPRLGDLIVDHSRSLREIGRARQALPRWPRESPQHREAVAFLRERVAASLRIEAEVFEELGGMLAANRPAEADRWVERMLAPDFDSLAQPPAMRELIAQVHEADDETRPALEAELRRQVERRIDDRIEGLRTRAARLRESGPEEVDRRLRRILDAPGPPDGPGPLDRRGPP
;
A
#
# COMPACT_ATOMS: atom_id res chain seq x y z
N MET A 1 1.60 60.62 30.10
CA MET A 1 0.31 60.20 29.49
C MET A 1 0.62 59.16 28.41
N HIS A 2 -0.18 58.10 28.39
CA HIS A 2 0.02 56.84 27.68
C HIS A 2 0.03 56.95 26.15
N ALA A 3 0.89 56.15 25.50
CA ALA A 3 0.55 55.45 24.26
C ALA A 3 1.39 54.15 24.17
N LEU A 4 0.74 53.03 24.52
CA LEU A 4 1.29 51.68 24.49
C LEU A 4 1.35 51.15 23.05
N GLY A 5 2.52 50.62 22.68
CA GLY A 5 2.74 49.87 21.45
C GLY A 5 2.05 48.51 21.46
N LYS A 6 1.58 48.09 20.28
CA LYS A 6 1.03 46.77 19.99
C LYS A 6 2.12 45.68 20.11
N PRO A 7 1.83 44.49 20.67
CA PRO A 7 2.62 43.30 20.37
C PRO A 7 1.93 42.42 19.32
N ALA A 8 2.70 42.07 18.30
CA ALA A 8 2.38 41.06 17.32
C ALA A 8 2.43 39.66 17.96
N ALA A 9 1.30 38.96 17.98
CA ALA A 9 1.20 37.56 18.39
C ALA A 9 0.56 36.73 17.27
N ARG A 10 1.35 36.41 16.24
CA ARG A 10 1.03 35.36 15.26
C ARG A 10 2.32 34.65 14.90
N SER A 11 2.61 33.50 15.53
CA SER A 11 3.54 32.44 15.04
C SER A 11 3.74 31.31 16.05
N ARG A 12 2.69 30.55 16.46
CA ARG A 12 2.89 29.32 17.28
C ARG A 12 1.95 28.15 16.96
N LEU A 13 1.39 28.05 15.75
CA LEU A 13 0.43 26.97 15.41
C LEU A 13 0.86 25.99 14.30
N ARG A 14 2.12 25.95 13.85
CA ARG A 14 2.54 25.11 12.70
C ARG A 14 3.49 23.94 12.98
N LEU A 15 3.79 23.58 14.24
CA LEU A 15 4.78 22.52 14.53
C LEU A 15 4.23 21.14 14.94
N ALA A 16 2.93 20.96 15.17
CA ALA A 16 2.40 19.68 15.65
C ALA A 16 1.81 18.76 14.57
N HIS A 17 1.71 19.19 13.30
CA HIS A 17 1.06 18.40 12.23
C HIS A 17 1.95 17.37 11.53
N ARG A 18 3.28 17.45 11.62
CA ARG A 18 4.18 16.65 10.75
C ARG A 18 4.51 15.25 11.26
N GLY A 19 4.44 15.01 12.57
CA GLY A 19 4.72 13.68 13.15
C GLY A 19 3.59 12.65 12.96
N LEU A 20 2.33 13.10 12.89
CA LEU A 20 1.17 12.21 12.75
C LEU A 20 0.97 11.73 11.30
N SER A 21 1.34 12.56 10.31
CA SER A 21 1.25 12.19 8.89
C SER A 21 2.19 11.05 8.49
N LEU A 22 3.34 10.88 9.13
CA LEU A 22 4.29 9.82 8.77
C LEU A 22 3.82 8.43 9.24
N VAL A 23 3.17 8.34 10.41
CA VAL A 23 2.68 7.06 10.96
C VAL A 23 1.40 6.61 10.25
N MET A 24 0.50 7.55 9.89
CA MET A 24 -0.65 7.27 9.04
C MET A 24 -0.25 6.99 7.59
N ALA A 25 0.83 7.62 7.08
CA ALA A 25 1.42 7.23 5.81
C ALA A 25 1.93 5.79 5.89
N ILE A 26 2.77 5.42 6.85
CA ILE A 26 3.34 4.05 6.89
C ILE A 26 2.28 2.95 7.10
N LEU A 27 1.18 3.23 7.82
CA LEU A 27 0.09 2.26 8.01
C LEU A 27 -0.88 2.16 6.82
N LEU A 28 -1.00 3.20 5.98
CA LEU A 28 -2.09 3.27 4.99
C LEU A 28 -1.62 3.68 3.59
N VAL A 29 -0.55 4.45 3.45
CA VAL A 29 0.10 4.76 2.17
C VAL A 29 1.34 3.88 2.11
N GLY A 30 1.29 2.78 1.34
CA GLY A 30 2.45 1.94 1.11
C GLY A 30 3.72 2.77 0.95
N MET A 31 4.85 2.27 1.49
CA MET A 31 6.19 2.86 1.30
C MET A 31 6.26 3.53 -0.07
N PRO A 32 6.72 4.80 -0.19
CA PRO A 32 6.82 5.42 -1.48
C PRO A 32 7.67 4.51 -2.37
N ALA A 33 7.02 3.91 -3.38
CA ALA A 33 7.75 3.37 -4.50
C ALA A 33 8.64 4.50 -4.98
N VAL A 34 9.93 4.21 -5.14
CA VAL A 34 10.88 5.12 -5.78
C VAL A 34 10.32 5.37 -7.17
N VAL A 35 9.58 6.47 -7.33
CA VAL A 35 9.12 6.94 -8.63
C VAL A 35 10.38 7.37 -9.36
N ALA A 36 10.77 6.58 -10.37
CA ALA A 36 11.71 7.05 -11.36
C ALA A 36 11.07 8.28 -12.02
N GLN A 37 11.64 9.44 -11.75
CA GLN A 37 11.19 10.71 -12.29
C GLN A 37 11.42 10.66 -13.81
N GLU A 38 10.36 10.42 -14.58
CA GLU A 38 10.39 10.56 -16.03
C GLU A 38 10.67 12.03 -16.35
N ARG A 39 11.86 12.27 -16.92
CA ARG A 39 12.19 13.56 -17.53
C ARG A 39 11.26 13.76 -18.73
N PRO A 40 10.61 14.92 -18.88
CA PRO A 40 9.88 15.23 -20.11
C PRO A 40 10.84 15.22 -21.32
N PRO A 41 10.42 14.68 -22.48
CA PRO A 41 11.24 14.68 -23.68
C PRO A 41 11.22 16.09 -24.27
N GLY A 42 12.37 16.75 -24.42
CA GLY A 42 12.37 18.04 -25.09
C GLY A 42 13.63 18.89 -25.14
N GLU A 43 14.70 18.60 -24.39
CA GLU A 43 15.93 19.40 -24.47
C GLU A 43 17.17 18.55 -24.73
N PRO A 44 17.86 18.73 -25.89
CA PRO A 44 19.17 18.16 -26.09
C PRO A 44 20.20 18.88 -25.19
N PRO A 45 20.99 18.16 -24.38
CA PRO A 45 22.04 18.80 -23.59
C PRO A 45 23.16 19.31 -24.51
N GLN A 46 23.43 20.62 -24.45
CA GLN A 46 24.64 21.20 -25.00
C GLN A 46 25.85 20.56 -24.30
N ARG A 47 26.73 19.92 -25.09
CA ARG A 47 27.97 19.29 -24.62
C ARG A 47 29.08 20.34 -24.58
N ALA A 48 29.71 20.49 -23.41
CA ALA A 48 31.05 21.05 -23.33
C ALA A 48 32.07 20.01 -23.84
N PRO A 49 33.09 20.41 -24.63
CA PRO A 49 34.13 19.49 -25.10
C PRO A 49 35.20 19.33 -24.02
N GLY A 50 35.44 18.12 -23.52
CA GLY A 50 36.65 17.88 -22.72
C GLY A 50 36.79 16.61 -21.88
N GLU A 51 35.73 15.90 -21.51
CA GLU A 51 35.88 14.78 -20.56
C GLU A 51 35.77 13.39 -21.21
N ARG A 52 36.92 12.71 -21.27
CA ARG A 52 37.03 11.26 -21.52
C ARG A 52 36.32 10.51 -20.39
N ARG A 53 35.16 9.92 -20.68
CA ARG A 53 34.50 8.97 -19.78
C ARG A 53 34.75 7.53 -20.20
N ASP A 54 35.18 6.75 -19.21
CA ASP A 54 35.19 5.30 -19.19
C ASP A 54 33.88 4.72 -19.72
N ARG A 55 34.00 3.90 -20.76
CA ARG A 55 32.90 3.17 -21.38
C ARG A 55 32.47 2.03 -20.46
N ARG A 56 31.50 2.26 -19.58
CA ARG A 56 30.64 1.16 -19.12
C ARG A 56 29.69 0.78 -20.26
N PRO A 57 29.50 -0.53 -20.55
CA PRO A 57 28.56 -0.96 -21.56
C PRO A 57 27.13 -0.52 -21.21
N PRO A 58 26.28 -0.21 -22.22
CA PRO A 58 24.89 0.13 -22.00
C PRO A 58 24.18 -1.04 -21.32
N ARG A 59 23.45 -0.73 -20.24
CA ARG A 59 22.52 -1.70 -19.65
C ARG A 59 21.45 -2.02 -20.71
N PRO A 60 21.07 -3.30 -20.89
CA PRO A 60 19.97 -3.64 -21.78
C PRO A 60 18.69 -2.93 -21.34
N PRO A 61 17.78 -2.60 -22.27
CA PRO A 61 16.48 -2.06 -21.93
C PRO A 61 15.78 -3.06 -21.01
N HIS A 62 15.32 -2.58 -19.85
CA HIS A 62 14.42 -3.36 -19.01
C HIS A 62 13.14 -3.57 -19.82
N GLU A 63 12.97 -4.77 -20.38
CA GLU A 63 11.65 -5.27 -20.75
C GLU A 63 10.80 -5.19 -19.48
N GLY A 64 9.89 -4.21 -19.46
CA GLY A 64 8.95 -4.02 -18.37
C GLY A 64 8.16 -5.29 -18.19
N ARG A 65 8.29 -5.92 -17.01
CA ARG A 65 7.40 -6.99 -16.59
C ARG A 65 5.96 -6.48 -16.68
N PRO A 66 5.09 -7.09 -17.48
CA PRO A 66 3.68 -6.75 -17.49
C PRO A 66 3.08 -7.12 -16.12
N GLY A 67 2.62 -6.11 -15.35
CA GLY A 67 1.64 -6.33 -14.27
C GLY A 67 2.10 -6.36 -12.81
N GLU A 68 3.34 -5.98 -12.45
CA GLU A 68 3.78 -5.99 -11.03
C GLU A 68 3.50 -4.69 -10.24
N HIS A 69 2.91 -3.66 -10.88
CA HIS A 69 2.54 -2.41 -10.21
C HIS A 69 1.02 -2.29 -10.12
N GLY A 70 0.44 -2.96 -9.12
CA GLY A 70 -0.92 -2.64 -8.67
C GLY A 70 -1.01 -1.18 -8.20
N PRO A 71 -2.22 -0.59 -8.16
CA PRO A 71 -2.41 0.79 -7.72
C PRO A 71 -1.81 1.00 -6.31
N PRO A 72 -1.28 2.20 -6.02
CA PRO A 72 -0.67 2.52 -4.73
C PRO A 72 -1.73 2.47 -3.62
N GLY A 73 -1.88 1.31 -2.95
CA GLY A 73 -3.02 1.11 -2.04
C GLY A 73 -2.78 0.26 -0.80
N PHE A 74 -1.98 -0.80 -0.87
CA PHE A 74 -1.73 -1.68 0.29
C PHE A 74 -0.27 -2.11 0.36
N PRO A 75 0.33 -2.21 1.57
CA PRO A 75 1.71 -2.70 1.74
C PRO A 75 1.95 -4.10 1.17
N LEU A 76 0.88 -4.87 0.94
CA LEU A 76 0.91 -6.23 0.39
C LEU A 76 0.44 -6.34 -1.07
N GLY A 77 0.07 -5.22 -1.71
CA GLY A 77 -0.55 -5.25 -3.05
C GLY A 77 -1.76 -6.19 -3.11
N LEU A 78 -2.54 -6.26 -2.02
CA LEU A 78 -3.66 -7.19 -1.88
C LEU A 78 -4.58 -7.00 -3.10
N PRO A 79 -4.81 -8.05 -3.88
CA PRO A 79 -5.49 -7.88 -5.16
C PRO A 79 -7.01 -7.77 -4.99
N LEU A 80 -7.54 -7.71 -3.76
CA LEU A 80 -8.96 -7.54 -3.52
C LEU A 80 -9.33 -6.09 -3.88
N PRO A 81 -10.12 -5.86 -4.93
CA PRO A 81 -10.58 -4.53 -5.22
C PRO A 81 -11.42 -4.01 -4.04
N PRO A 82 -11.39 -2.70 -3.74
CA PRO A 82 -12.41 -2.11 -2.89
C PRO A 82 -13.79 -2.45 -3.47
N SER A 83 -14.75 -2.70 -2.59
CA SER A 83 -16.16 -2.77 -2.98
C SER A 83 -16.67 -1.33 -3.17
N PRO A 84 -17.66 -1.09 -4.04
CA PRO A 84 -18.34 0.21 -4.10
C PRO A 84 -18.80 0.72 -2.73
N GLU A 85 -19.19 -0.20 -1.83
CA GLU A 85 -19.58 0.10 -0.44
C GLU A 85 -18.43 0.70 0.40
N ASP A 86 -17.18 0.48 0.00
CA ASP A 86 -16.02 1.06 0.69
C ASP A 86 -15.81 2.53 0.30
N GLU A 87 -16.18 2.96 -0.91
CA GLU A 87 -15.74 4.23 -1.48
C GLU A 87 -16.68 5.42 -1.20
N GLY A 88 -17.86 5.16 -0.62
CA GLY A 88 -18.85 6.20 -0.32
C GLY A 88 -18.44 7.18 0.80
N PRO A 89 -19.15 8.31 0.95
CA PRO A 89 -18.97 9.22 2.07
C PRO A 89 -19.21 8.52 3.42
N LEU A 90 -18.71 9.09 4.52
CA LEU A 90 -19.02 8.59 5.86
C LEU A 90 -20.52 8.62 6.11
N ARG A 91 -21.09 7.48 6.50
CA ARG A 91 -22.49 7.37 6.91
C ARG A 91 -22.68 7.97 8.32
N PRO A 92 -23.88 8.45 8.66
CA PRO A 92 -24.18 8.88 10.03
C PRO A 92 -23.85 7.77 11.05
N GLY A 93 -23.04 8.08 12.06
CA GLY A 93 -22.61 7.14 13.11
C GLY A 93 -21.46 6.20 12.73
N GLU A 94 -21.08 6.11 11.46
CA GLU A 94 -20.02 5.20 11.00
C GLU A 94 -18.64 5.56 11.54
N ALA A 95 -18.39 6.84 11.83
CA ALA A 95 -17.14 7.27 12.43
C ALA A 95 -16.85 6.52 13.75
N ASP A 96 -17.87 6.38 14.60
CA ASP A 96 -17.76 5.65 15.86
C ASP A 96 -17.62 4.16 15.64
N GLU A 97 -18.34 3.57 14.68
CA GLU A 97 -18.17 2.17 14.31
C GLU A 97 -16.73 1.85 13.85
N LEU A 98 -16.13 2.72 13.03
CA LEU A 98 -14.76 2.54 12.54
C LEU A 98 -13.73 2.74 13.66
N VAL A 99 -13.97 3.64 14.61
CA VAL A 99 -13.13 3.78 15.81
C VAL A 99 -13.23 2.55 16.70
N GLU A 100 -14.43 2.01 16.90
CA GLU A 100 -14.66 0.79 17.68
C GLU A 100 -14.07 -0.45 17.01
N PHE A 101 -14.16 -0.54 15.68
CA PHE A 101 -13.42 -1.54 14.92
C PHE A 101 -11.91 -1.41 15.15
N ALA A 102 -11.35 -0.19 15.01
CA ALA A 102 -9.93 0.02 15.24
C ALA A 102 -9.52 -0.32 16.69
N ARG A 103 -10.38 -0.04 17.68
CA ARG A 103 -10.14 -0.39 19.09
C ARG A 103 -9.97 -1.88 19.29
N ARG A 104 -10.80 -2.69 18.62
CA ARG A 104 -10.80 -4.15 18.75
C ARG A 104 -9.70 -4.81 17.92
N SER A 105 -9.52 -4.37 16.68
CA SER A 105 -8.75 -5.11 15.67
C SER A 105 -7.45 -4.41 15.26
N LEU A 106 -7.30 -3.11 15.51
CA LEU A 106 -6.14 -2.31 15.07
C LEU A 106 -5.49 -1.58 16.27
N PRO A 107 -4.90 -2.31 17.24
CA PRO A 107 -4.47 -1.74 18.52
C PRO A 107 -3.44 -0.61 18.40
N ASP A 108 -2.65 -0.57 17.34
CA ASP A 108 -1.69 0.52 17.10
C ASP A 108 -2.32 1.77 16.47
N LEU A 109 -3.44 1.60 15.76
CA LEU A 109 -4.15 2.69 15.09
C LEU A 109 -5.13 3.38 16.03
N TYR A 110 -5.82 2.63 16.89
CA TYR A 110 -6.82 3.18 17.80
C TYR A 110 -6.32 4.36 18.67
N PRO A 111 -5.14 4.28 19.33
CA PRO A 111 -4.61 5.41 20.11
C PRO A 111 -4.31 6.66 19.27
N LEU A 112 -4.07 6.51 17.97
CA LEU A 112 -3.88 7.64 17.05
C LEU A 112 -5.23 8.27 16.71
N LEU A 113 -6.22 7.46 16.34
CA LEU A 113 -7.58 7.92 16.04
C LEU A 113 -8.21 8.61 17.26
N LYS A 114 -8.11 7.99 18.44
CA LYS A 114 -8.61 8.56 19.69
C LYS A 114 -7.97 9.91 20.00
N ARG A 115 -6.64 10.02 19.94
CA ARG A 115 -5.96 11.30 20.19
C ARG A 115 -6.32 12.38 19.15
N MET A 116 -6.53 11.99 17.90
CA MET A 116 -6.95 12.92 16.85
C MET A 116 -8.36 13.45 17.12
N ARG A 117 -9.30 12.54 17.47
CA ARG A 117 -10.67 12.88 17.86
C ARG A 117 -10.73 13.78 19.09
N ASP A 118 -10.01 13.43 20.15
CA ASP A 118 -9.99 14.18 21.41
C ASP A 118 -9.39 15.60 21.24
N ARG A 119 -8.48 15.78 20.28
CA ARG A 119 -7.80 17.06 20.05
C ARG A 119 -8.56 18.01 19.13
N ASN A 120 -9.12 17.50 18.03
CA ASN A 120 -9.81 18.31 17.03
C ASN A 120 -10.89 17.46 16.33
N PRO A 121 -12.13 17.44 16.83
CA PRO A 121 -13.21 16.62 16.28
C PRO A 121 -13.51 16.91 14.80
N ALA A 122 -13.50 18.19 14.40
CA ALA A 122 -13.79 18.57 13.01
C ALA A 122 -12.72 18.08 12.03
N GLU A 123 -11.44 18.22 12.39
CA GLU A 123 -10.34 17.70 11.57
C GLU A 123 -10.29 16.16 11.60
N PHE A 124 -10.69 15.55 12.71
CA PHE A 124 -10.81 14.10 12.82
C PHE A 124 -11.80 13.56 11.79
N GLU A 125 -13.01 14.11 11.70
CA GLU A 125 -14.02 13.68 10.72
C GLU A 125 -13.51 13.80 9.28
N GLN A 126 -12.90 14.93 8.93
CA GLN A 126 -12.33 15.14 7.59
C GLN A 126 -11.25 14.10 7.27
N ARG A 127 -10.30 13.90 8.18
CA ARG A 127 -9.21 12.91 7.99
C ARG A 127 -9.72 11.48 8.02
N LEU A 128 -10.76 11.20 8.80
CA LEU A 128 -11.37 9.87 8.84
C LEU A 128 -12.07 9.60 7.52
N ALA A 129 -12.80 10.56 6.94
CA ALA A 129 -13.46 10.41 5.65
C ALA A 129 -12.46 10.02 4.54
N GLU A 130 -11.28 10.65 4.49
CA GLU A 130 -10.20 10.28 3.55
C GLU A 130 -9.67 8.85 3.73
N ARG A 131 -9.85 8.26 4.91
CA ARG A 131 -9.31 6.93 5.28
C ARG A 131 -10.40 5.88 5.47
N ALA A 132 -11.66 6.27 5.50
CA ALA A 132 -12.80 5.41 5.71
C ALA A 132 -12.84 4.25 4.72
N PRO A 133 -12.56 4.43 3.41
CA PRO A 133 -12.55 3.30 2.48
C PRO A 133 -11.60 2.18 2.86
N ARG A 134 -10.41 2.54 3.36
CA ARG A 134 -9.42 1.54 3.81
C ARG A 134 -9.84 0.84 5.10
N LEU A 135 -10.49 1.56 6.02
CA LEU A 135 -10.98 0.97 7.26
C LEU A 135 -12.18 0.07 7.04
N ARG A 136 -13.10 0.43 6.13
CA ARG A 136 -14.21 -0.42 5.69
C ARG A 136 -13.71 -1.69 5.03
N PHE A 137 -12.74 -1.55 4.12
CA PHE A 137 -12.10 -2.69 3.47
C PHE A 137 -11.45 -3.64 4.49
N LEU A 138 -10.67 -3.11 5.44
CA LEU A 138 -10.07 -3.93 6.49
C LEU A 138 -11.14 -4.58 7.35
N ARG A 139 -12.18 -3.85 7.76
CA ARG A 139 -13.31 -4.41 8.52
C ARG A 139 -13.97 -5.56 7.76
N ARG A 140 -14.24 -5.41 6.46
CA ARG A 140 -14.79 -6.49 5.63
C ARG A 140 -13.86 -7.71 5.61
N ILE A 141 -12.54 -7.51 5.50
CA ILE A 141 -11.59 -8.63 5.58
C ILE A 141 -11.71 -9.33 6.93
N PHE A 142 -11.76 -8.59 8.04
CA PHE A 142 -11.94 -9.19 9.38
C PHE A 142 -13.26 -9.92 9.51
N ASP A 143 -14.35 -9.40 8.93
CA ASP A 143 -15.67 -10.03 8.97
C ASP A 143 -15.70 -11.33 8.13
N GLN A 144 -14.96 -11.40 7.02
CA GLN A 144 -14.91 -12.55 6.12
C GLN A 144 -13.86 -13.61 6.52
N ASN A 145 -12.68 -13.16 6.95
CA ASN A 145 -11.56 -13.99 7.36
C ASN A 145 -10.75 -13.26 8.46
N PRO A 146 -11.10 -13.48 9.75
CA PRO A 146 -10.40 -12.86 10.88
C PRO A 146 -8.89 -13.13 10.88
N ARG A 147 -8.48 -14.35 10.52
CA ARG A 147 -7.07 -14.75 10.46
C ARG A 147 -6.29 -13.93 9.44
N LEU A 148 -6.86 -13.72 8.26
CA LEU A 148 -6.26 -12.84 7.24
C LEU A 148 -6.14 -11.40 7.76
N GLY A 149 -7.15 -10.91 8.47
CA GLY A 149 -7.10 -9.61 9.16
C GLY A 149 -5.92 -9.50 10.11
N ASP A 150 -5.73 -10.49 10.98
CA ASP A 150 -4.61 -10.54 11.93
C ASP A 150 -3.25 -10.57 11.23
N LEU A 151 -3.12 -11.39 10.17
CA LEU A 151 -1.89 -11.46 9.37
C LEU A 151 -1.53 -10.11 8.73
N ILE A 152 -2.52 -9.36 8.22
CA ILE A 152 -2.30 -8.02 7.65
C ILE A 152 -1.80 -7.04 8.73
N VAL A 153 -2.35 -7.13 9.94
CA VAL A 153 -1.93 -6.31 11.09
C VAL A 153 -0.50 -6.64 11.49
N ASP A 154 -0.17 -7.92 11.61
CA ASP A 154 1.17 -8.38 11.97
C ASP A 154 2.21 -8.03 10.90
N HIS A 155 1.85 -8.15 9.62
CA HIS A 155 2.69 -7.70 8.53
C HIS A 155 2.98 -6.18 8.63
N SER A 156 1.94 -5.38 8.88
CA SER A 156 2.07 -3.93 9.05
C SER A 156 2.90 -3.54 10.28
N ARG A 157 2.86 -4.34 11.34
CA ARG A 157 3.75 -4.20 12.50
C ARG A 157 5.20 -4.52 12.13
N SER A 158 5.44 -5.63 11.43
CA SER A 158 6.77 -6.03 10.97
C SER A 158 7.42 -4.95 10.09
N LEU A 159 6.69 -4.40 9.12
CA LEU A 159 7.18 -3.31 8.26
C LEU A 159 7.57 -2.04 9.04
N ARG A 160 6.83 -1.71 10.10
CA ARG A 160 7.18 -0.57 10.99
C ARG A 160 8.41 -0.85 11.82
N GLU A 161 8.60 -2.07 12.29
CA GLU A 161 9.82 -2.49 13.00
C GLU A 161 11.04 -2.42 12.09
N ILE A 162 10.93 -2.93 10.86
CA ILE A 162 11.96 -2.80 9.82
C ILE A 162 12.27 -1.32 9.55
N GLY A 163 11.24 -0.49 9.36
CA GLY A 163 11.41 0.95 9.13
C GLY A 163 12.13 1.67 10.27
N ARG A 164 11.76 1.37 11.53
CA ARG A 164 12.41 1.94 12.72
C ARG A 164 13.86 1.50 12.85
N ALA A 165 14.15 0.21 12.67
CA ALA A 165 15.50 -0.32 12.73
C ALA A 165 16.38 0.27 11.61
N ARG A 166 15.85 0.36 10.38
CA ARG A 166 16.53 1.03 9.25
C ARG A 166 16.86 2.49 9.56
N GLN A 167 15.93 3.25 10.16
CA GLN A 167 16.17 4.65 10.53
C GLN A 167 17.22 4.81 11.65
N ALA A 168 17.40 3.80 12.49
CA ALA A 168 18.39 3.83 13.55
C ALA A 168 19.80 3.44 13.08
N LEU A 169 19.92 2.64 12.01
CA LEU A 169 21.21 2.13 11.49
C LEU A 169 22.30 3.19 11.30
N PRO A 170 22.03 4.39 10.72
CA PRO A 170 23.07 5.39 10.50
C PRO A 170 23.71 5.95 11.78
N ARG A 171 23.11 5.70 12.95
CA ARG A 171 23.63 6.18 14.25
C ARG A 171 24.84 5.38 14.74
N TRP A 172 25.11 4.23 14.14
CA TRP A 172 26.17 3.33 14.59
C TRP A 172 27.20 3.13 13.48
N PRO A 173 28.51 3.23 13.78
CA PRO A 173 29.56 2.86 12.84
C PRO A 173 29.37 1.42 12.34
N ARG A 174 29.68 1.16 11.06
CA ARG A 174 29.42 -0.15 10.43
C ARG A 174 30.14 -1.30 11.12
N GLU A 175 31.31 -1.02 11.69
CA GLU A 175 32.19 -1.97 12.37
C GLU A 175 31.78 -2.22 13.83
N SER A 176 30.82 -1.45 14.36
CA SER A 176 30.40 -1.56 15.75
C SER A 176 29.56 -2.83 16.00
N PRO A 177 29.63 -3.42 17.21
CA PRO A 177 28.72 -4.50 17.62
C PRO A 177 27.24 -4.13 17.45
N GLN A 178 26.87 -2.90 17.78
CA GLN A 178 25.49 -2.40 17.69
C GLN A 178 24.97 -2.39 16.26
N HIS A 179 25.81 -2.03 15.29
CA HIS A 179 25.44 -2.08 13.87
C HIS A 179 25.18 -3.53 13.43
N ARG A 180 26.06 -4.47 13.81
CA ARG A 180 25.87 -5.90 13.50
C ARG A 180 24.60 -6.46 14.12
N GLU A 181 24.32 -6.16 15.38
CA GLU A 181 23.09 -6.56 16.08
C GLU A 181 21.85 -5.99 15.39
N ALA A 182 21.87 -4.72 14.99
CA ALA A 182 20.76 -4.10 14.27
C ALA A 182 20.51 -4.73 12.88
N VAL A 183 21.57 -5.11 12.16
CA VAL A 183 21.46 -5.84 10.89
C VAL A 183 20.91 -7.25 11.10
N ALA A 184 21.34 -7.96 12.16
CA ALA A 184 20.80 -9.27 12.52
C ALA A 184 19.30 -9.18 12.84
N PHE A 185 18.91 -8.21 13.67
CA PHE A 185 17.51 -7.93 13.96
C PHE A 185 16.70 -7.63 12.70
N LEU A 186 17.22 -6.80 11.79
CA LEU A 186 16.57 -6.53 10.50
C LEU A 186 16.38 -7.80 9.67
N ARG A 187 17.39 -8.67 9.61
CA ARG A 187 17.31 -9.95 8.90
C ARG A 187 16.18 -10.81 9.45
N GLU A 188 16.09 -10.94 10.77
CA GLU A 188 15.03 -11.70 11.44
C GLU A 188 13.64 -11.12 11.15
N ARG A 189 13.49 -9.79 11.19
CA ARG A 189 12.22 -9.12 10.91
C ARG A 189 11.80 -9.27 9.45
N VAL A 190 12.73 -9.18 8.52
CA VAL A 190 12.47 -9.47 7.09
C VAL A 190 12.05 -10.93 6.91
N ALA A 191 12.72 -11.89 7.55
CA ALA A 191 12.33 -13.30 7.50
C ALA A 191 10.93 -13.55 8.09
N ALA A 192 10.59 -12.89 9.21
CA ALA A 192 9.25 -12.94 9.77
C ALA A 192 8.20 -12.33 8.82
N SER A 193 8.49 -11.17 8.21
CA SER A 193 7.62 -10.53 7.22
C SER A 193 7.30 -11.47 6.04
N LEU A 194 8.31 -12.16 5.51
CA LEU A 194 8.13 -13.08 4.38
C LEU A 194 7.26 -14.29 4.72
N ARG A 195 7.37 -14.82 5.94
CA ARG A 195 6.49 -15.89 6.41
C ARG A 195 5.04 -15.43 6.47
N ILE A 196 4.81 -14.25 7.04
CA ILE A 196 3.47 -13.63 7.09
C ILE A 196 2.94 -13.39 5.68
N GLU A 197 3.76 -12.89 4.75
CA GLU A 197 3.36 -12.70 3.34
C GLU A 197 2.92 -14.02 2.67
N ALA A 198 3.64 -15.11 2.90
CA ALA A 198 3.27 -16.42 2.36
C ALA A 198 1.93 -16.92 2.94
N GLU A 199 1.70 -16.72 4.24
CA GLU A 199 0.43 -17.05 4.88
C GLU A 199 -0.72 -16.17 4.39
N VAL A 200 -0.49 -14.87 4.19
CA VAL A 200 -1.47 -13.95 3.60
C VAL A 200 -1.91 -14.44 2.22
N PHE A 201 -0.97 -14.86 1.36
CA PHE A 201 -1.33 -15.35 0.02
C PHE A 201 -2.16 -16.64 0.07
N GLU A 202 -1.89 -17.54 1.01
CA GLU A 202 -2.72 -18.73 1.20
C GLU A 202 -4.12 -18.40 1.68
N GLU A 203 -4.25 -17.55 2.70
CA GLU A 203 -5.53 -17.14 3.25
C GLU A 203 -6.38 -16.39 2.22
N LEU A 204 -5.76 -15.53 1.41
CA LEU A 204 -6.42 -14.88 0.28
C LEU A 204 -6.89 -15.88 -0.77
N GLY A 205 -6.05 -16.86 -1.11
CA GLY A 205 -6.39 -17.91 -2.07
C GLY A 205 -7.56 -18.76 -1.57
N GLY A 206 -7.54 -19.15 -0.30
CA GLY A 206 -8.63 -19.87 0.37
C GLY A 206 -9.92 -19.06 0.42
N MET A 207 -9.85 -17.79 0.79
CA MET A 207 -11.00 -16.89 0.82
C MET A 207 -11.61 -16.67 -0.58
N LEU A 208 -10.80 -16.47 -1.61
CA LEU A 208 -11.27 -16.35 -3.00
C LEU A 208 -11.89 -17.66 -3.50
N ALA A 209 -11.29 -18.81 -3.17
CA ALA A 209 -11.85 -20.11 -3.54
C ALA A 209 -13.22 -20.34 -2.87
N ALA A 210 -13.35 -20.02 -1.58
CA ALA A 210 -14.60 -20.15 -0.84
C ALA A 210 -15.72 -19.24 -1.37
N ASN A 211 -15.37 -18.05 -1.85
CA ASN A 211 -16.31 -17.06 -2.38
C ASN A 211 -16.39 -17.05 -3.92
N ARG A 212 -15.82 -18.05 -4.60
CA ARG A 212 -15.64 -18.06 -6.05
C ARG A 212 -16.92 -17.74 -6.84
N PRO A 213 -18.08 -18.37 -6.57
CA PRO A 213 -19.30 -18.06 -7.31
C PRO A 213 -19.73 -16.60 -7.14
N ALA A 214 -19.80 -16.12 -5.89
CA ALA A 214 -20.23 -14.76 -5.57
C ALA A 214 -19.25 -13.68 -6.05
N GLU A 215 -17.95 -13.98 -6.12
CA GLU A 215 -16.96 -13.10 -6.77
C GLU A 215 -17.17 -13.05 -8.28
N ALA A 216 -17.43 -14.19 -8.93
CA ALA A 216 -17.70 -14.23 -10.36
C ALA A 216 -18.96 -13.42 -10.72
N ASP A 217 -20.04 -13.60 -9.95
CA ASP A 217 -21.28 -12.81 -10.08
C ASP A 217 -21.00 -11.30 -10.03
N ARG A 218 -20.32 -10.84 -8.98
CA ARG A 218 -20.00 -9.41 -8.80
C ARG A 218 -19.09 -8.85 -9.89
N TRP A 219 -18.17 -9.66 -10.41
CA TRP A 219 -17.29 -9.23 -11.50
C TRP A 219 -18.05 -9.11 -12.81
N VAL A 220 -18.94 -10.06 -13.12
CA VAL A 220 -19.82 -9.99 -14.30
C VAL A 220 -20.73 -8.77 -14.20
N GLU A 221 -21.41 -8.58 -13.06
CA GLU A 221 -22.27 -7.42 -12.81
C GLU A 221 -21.51 -6.11 -13.02
N ARG A 222 -20.30 -5.98 -12.44
CA ARG A 222 -19.46 -4.79 -12.61
C ARG A 222 -19.03 -4.58 -14.06
N MET A 223 -18.66 -5.65 -14.78
CA MET A 223 -18.21 -5.56 -16.17
C MET A 223 -19.33 -5.13 -17.13
N LEU A 224 -20.59 -5.40 -16.77
CA LEU A 224 -21.77 -5.02 -17.53
C LEU A 224 -22.39 -3.70 -17.06
N ALA A 225 -21.79 -3.03 -16.07
CA ALA A 225 -22.25 -1.72 -15.62
C ALA A 225 -22.02 -0.66 -16.72
N PRO A 226 -22.95 0.31 -16.91
CA PRO A 226 -22.85 1.29 -18.01
C PRO A 226 -21.59 2.17 -18.00
N ASP A 227 -20.99 2.38 -16.83
CA ASP A 227 -19.81 3.20 -16.59
C ASP A 227 -18.51 2.37 -16.49
N PHE A 228 -18.58 1.07 -16.80
CA PHE A 228 -17.41 0.19 -16.75
C PHE A 228 -16.39 0.55 -17.84
N ASP A 229 -15.15 0.87 -17.42
CA ASP A 229 -14.04 1.06 -18.35
C ASP A 229 -13.54 -0.29 -18.90
N SER A 230 -14.14 -0.72 -20.01
CA SER A 230 -13.75 -1.95 -20.68
C SER A 230 -12.35 -1.87 -21.28
N LEU A 231 -11.76 -0.69 -21.52
CA LEU A 231 -10.45 -0.57 -22.17
C LEU A 231 -9.33 -1.19 -21.35
N ALA A 232 -9.49 -1.26 -20.02
CA ALA A 232 -8.57 -1.93 -19.11
C ALA A 232 -8.60 -3.48 -19.20
N GLN A 233 -9.55 -4.06 -19.93
CA GLN A 233 -9.68 -5.50 -20.10
C GLN A 233 -8.90 -6.05 -21.31
N PRO A 234 -8.50 -7.34 -21.30
CA PRO A 234 -7.92 -7.99 -22.47
C PRO A 234 -8.85 -7.92 -23.68
N PRO A 235 -8.33 -7.86 -24.93
CA PRO A 235 -9.14 -7.68 -26.14
C PRO A 235 -10.32 -8.64 -26.26
N ALA A 236 -10.12 -9.94 -26.00
CA ALA A 236 -11.19 -10.95 -26.06
C ALA A 236 -12.32 -10.71 -25.05
N MET A 237 -12.00 -10.17 -23.87
CA MET A 237 -13.00 -9.83 -22.86
C MET A 237 -13.77 -8.57 -23.24
N ARG A 238 -13.09 -7.58 -23.84
CA ARG A 238 -13.73 -6.35 -24.33
C ARG A 238 -14.75 -6.66 -25.42
N GLU A 239 -14.36 -7.51 -26.36
CA GLU A 239 -15.23 -7.96 -27.43
C GLU A 239 -16.45 -8.68 -26.86
N LEU A 240 -16.26 -9.59 -25.91
CA LEU A 240 -17.37 -10.31 -25.28
C LEU A 240 -18.31 -9.39 -24.50
N ILE A 241 -17.79 -8.39 -23.76
CA ILE A 241 -18.61 -7.39 -23.07
C ILE A 241 -19.43 -6.57 -24.08
N ALA A 242 -18.82 -6.13 -25.19
CA ALA A 242 -19.52 -5.40 -26.24
C ALA A 242 -20.63 -6.24 -26.88
N GLN A 243 -20.35 -7.52 -27.18
CA GLN A 243 -21.34 -8.47 -27.68
C GLN A 243 -22.52 -8.64 -26.72
N VAL A 244 -22.28 -8.72 -25.41
CA VAL A 244 -23.37 -8.81 -24.42
C VAL A 244 -24.24 -7.55 -24.42
N HIS A 245 -23.66 -6.36 -24.60
CA HIS A 245 -24.42 -5.11 -24.66
C HIS A 245 -25.25 -4.94 -25.94
N GLU A 246 -24.80 -5.52 -27.06
CA GLU A 246 -25.47 -5.45 -28.36
C GLU A 246 -26.46 -6.60 -28.61
N ALA A 247 -26.40 -7.66 -27.78
CA ALA A 247 -27.20 -8.86 -27.93
C ALA A 247 -28.70 -8.65 -27.67
N ASP A 248 -29.53 -9.42 -28.38
CA ASP A 248 -30.96 -9.54 -28.13
C ASP A 248 -31.26 -10.43 -26.91
N ASP A 249 -32.51 -10.45 -26.46
CA ASP A 249 -32.94 -11.22 -25.28
C ASP A 249 -32.74 -12.74 -25.43
N GLU A 250 -32.70 -13.26 -26.65
CA GLU A 250 -32.50 -14.69 -26.91
C GLU A 250 -31.01 -15.10 -26.81
N THR A 251 -30.10 -14.26 -27.30
CA THR A 251 -28.65 -14.55 -27.36
C THR A 251 -27.90 -14.09 -26.12
N ARG A 252 -28.39 -13.05 -25.44
CA ARG A 252 -27.76 -12.45 -24.26
C ARG A 252 -27.43 -13.47 -23.15
N PRO A 253 -28.32 -14.40 -22.74
CA PRO A 253 -28.01 -15.35 -21.67
C PRO A 253 -26.82 -16.27 -22.00
N ALA A 254 -26.65 -16.65 -23.27
CA ALA A 254 -25.54 -17.49 -23.70
C ALA A 254 -24.19 -16.75 -23.65
N LEU A 255 -24.19 -15.47 -24.03
CA LEU A 255 -23.00 -14.60 -23.97
C LEU A 255 -22.63 -14.25 -22.52
N GLU A 256 -23.61 -13.94 -21.67
CA GLU A 256 -23.40 -13.73 -20.23
C GLU A 256 -22.83 -14.99 -19.56
N ALA A 257 -23.28 -16.18 -19.94
CA ALA A 257 -22.72 -17.43 -19.46
C ALA A 257 -21.26 -17.65 -19.91
N GLU A 258 -20.89 -17.27 -21.14
CA GLU A 258 -19.49 -17.31 -21.59
C GLU A 258 -18.63 -16.27 -20.85
N LEU A 259 -19.15 -15.06 -20.65
CA LEU A 259 -18.49 -14.01 -19.89
C LEU A 259 -18.19 -14.49 -18.47
N ARG A 260 -19.19 -15.10 -17.82
CA ARG A 260 -19.03 -15.74 -16.51
C ARG A 260 -17.93 -16.80 -16.53
N ARG A 261 -17.91 -17.71 -17.52
CA ARG A 261 -16.87 -18.74 -17.63
C ARG A 261 -15.46 -18.14 -17.78
N GLN A 262 -15.31 -17.03 -18.50
CA GLN A 262 -14.02 -16.34 -18.58
C GLN A 262 -13.61 -15.69 -17.26
N VAL A 263 -14.55 -15.04 -16.58
CA VAL A 263 -14.32 -14.46 -15.24
C VAL A 263 -13.90 -15.53 -14.25
N GLU A 264 -14.62 -16.65 -14.21
CA GLU A 264 -14.32 -17.80 -13.36
C GLU A 264 -12.92 -18.36 -13.61
N ARG A 265 -12.51 -18.54 -14.88
CA ARG A 265 -11.14 -18.95 -15.23
C ARG A 265 -10.09 -17.98 -14.69
N ARG A 266 -10.32 -16.67 -14.80
CA ARG A 266 -9.39 -15.65 -14.26
C ARG A 266 -9.32 -15.68 -12.73
N ILE A 267 -10.40 -16.00 -12.04
CA ILE A 267 -10.40 -16.21 -10.59
C ILE A 267 -9.56 -17.45 -10.24
N ASP A 268 -9.72 -18.54 -10.97
CA ASP A 268 -8.93 -19.76 -10.78
C ASP A 268 -7.43 -19.53 -11.01
N ASP A 269 -7.07 -18.86 -12.12
CA ASP A 269 -5.68 -18.46 -12.42
C ASP A 269 -5.08 -17.60 -11.29
N ARG A 270 -5.90 -16.73 -10.71
CA ARG A 270 -5.48 -15.85 -9.62
C ARG A 270 -5.29 -16.63 -8.31
N ILE A 271 -6.17 -17.58 -7.99
CA ILE A 271 -6.01 -18.47 -6.82
C ILE A 271 -4.70 -19.26 -6.96
N GLU A 272 -4.43 -19.80 -8.15
CA GLU A 272 -3.21 -20.55 -8.42
C GLU A 272 -1.96 -19.67 -8.37
N GLY A 273 -2.04 -18.45 -8.92
CA GLY A 273 -0.98 -17.45 -8.81
C GLY A 273 -0.64 -17.09 -7.36
N LEU A 274 -1.63 -17.00 -6.47
CA LEU A 274 -1.41 -16.78 -5.03
C LEU A 274 -0.70 -17.97 -4.38
N ARG A 275 -1.14 -19.20 -4.66
CA ARG A 275 -0.51 -20.43 -4.16
C ARG A 275 0.94 -20.57 -4.62
N THR A 276 1.18 -20.35 -5.91
CA THR A 276 2.52 -20.36 -6.50
C THR A 276 3.44 -19.31 -5.83
N ARG A 277 2.94 -18.10 -5.57
CA ARG A 277 3.70 -17.07 -4.84
C ARG A 277 4.01 -17.48 -3.41
N ALA A 278 3.04 -18.04 -2.69
CA ALA A 278 3.25 -18.53 -1.32
C ALA A 278 4.32 -19.64 -1.28
N ALA A 279 4.22 -20.63 -2.18
CA ALA A 279 5.20 -21.71 -2.31
C ALA A 279 6.60 -21.18 -2.61
N ARG A 280 6.73 -20.25 -3.56
CA ARG A 280 8.01 -19.61 -3.90
C ARG A 280 8.62 -18.85 -2.74
N LEU A 281 7.83 -18.15 -1.93
CA LEU A 281 8.32 -17.45 -0.75
C LEU A 281 8.86 -18.41 0.32
N ARG A 282 8.26 -19.60 0.45
CA ARG A 282 8.76 -20.63 1.37
C ARG A 282 10.04 -21.28 0.85
N GLU A 283 10.08 -21.61 -0.43
CA GLU A 283 11.22 -22.28 -1.06
C GLU A 283 12.45 -21.37 -1.12
N SER A 284 12.28 -20.13 -1.61
CA SER A 284 13.37 -19.15 -1.77
C SER A 284 13.50 -18.17 -0.60
N GLY A 285 13.01 -18.57 0.58
CA GLY A 285 12.91 -17.72 1.76
C GLY A 285 14.25 -17.06 2.13
N PRO A 286 15.32 -17.84 2.37
CA PRO A 286 16.63 -17.29 2.73
C PRO A 286 17.21 -16.32 1.70
N GLU A 287 17.11 -16.64 0.41
CA GLU A 287 17.63 -15.78 -0.68
C GLU A 287 16.83 -14.48 -0.81
N GLU A 288 15.50 -14.55 -0.62
CA GLU A 288 14.63 -13.38 -0.64
C GLU A 288 14.87 -12.49 0.59
N VAL A 289 15.16 -13.07 1.76
CA VAL A 289 15.61 -12.31 2.96
C VAL A 289 16.85 -11.50 2.60
N ASP A 290 17.88 -12.13 2.02
CA ASP A 290 19.12 -11.46 1.67
C ASP A 290 18.97 -10.41 0.58
N ARG A 291 18.10 -10.67 -0.40
CA ARG A 291 17.76 -9.70 -1.44
C ARG A 291 17.02 -8.49 -0.87
N ARG A 292 16.07 -8.67 0.06
CA ARG A 292 15.36 -7.56 0.73
C ARG A 292 16.25 -6.81 1.70
N LEU A 293 17.06 -7.50 2.47
CA LEU A 293 18.00 -6.90 3.40
C LEU A 293 19.01 -6.01 2.67
N ARG A 294 19.61 -6.49 1.58
CA ARG A 294 20.48 -5.66 0.73
C ARG A 294 19.77 -4.41 0.24
N ARG A 295 18.55 -4.53 -0.32
CA ARG A 295 17.74 -3.36 -0.72
C ARG A 295 17.52 -2.36 0.42
N ILE A 296 17.27 -2.84 1.64
CA ILE A 296 17.06 -1.98 2.82
C ILE A 296 18.33 -1.23 3.20
N LEU A 297 19.49 -1.90 3.15
CA LEU A 297 20.79 -1.33 3.51
C LEU A 297 21.35 -0.40 2.43
N ASP A 298 21.09 -0.71 1.16
CA ASP A 298 21.57 0.04 -0.01
C ASP A 298 20.66 1.22 -0.38
N ALA A 299 19.39 1.18 0.05
CA ALA A 299 18.46 2.26 -0.24
C ALA A 299 18.99 3.56 0.38
N PRO A 300 19.09 4.66 -0.40
CA PRO A 300 19.59 5.93 0.11
C PRO A 300 18.83 6.28 1.39
N GLY A 301 19.56 6.81 2.38
CA GLY A 301 18.93 7.34 3.58
C GLY A 301 17.79 8.27 3.18
N PRO A 302 16.74 8.42 4.01
CA PRO A 302 15.72 9.42 3.74
C PRO A 302 16.43 10.73 3.37
N PRO A 303 16.08 11.38 2.24
CA PRO A 303 16.74 12.62 1.84
C PRO A 303 16.73 13.54 3.05
N ASP A 304 17.89 14.08 3.45
CA ASP A 304 18.09 14.82 4.70
C ASP A 304 16.91 15.75 4.97
N GLY A 305 15.91 15.20 5.66
CA GLY A 305 14.80 15.98 6.14
C GLY A 305 15.41 16.92 7.16
N PRO A 306 14.92 18.18 7.26
CA PRO A 306 15.46 19.15 8.20
C PRO A 306 15.65 18.44 9.54
N GLY A 307 16.91 18.35 9.97
CA GLY A 307 17.33 17.50 11.07
C GLY A 307 16.47 17.75 12.31
N PRO A 308 16.46 16.79 13.27
CA PRO A 308 15.73 16.99 14.52
C PRO A 308 16.18 18.32 15.11
N LEU A 309 15.27 19.30 15.11
CA LEU A 309 15.52 20.64 15.61
C LEU A 309 16.21 20.51 16.97
N ASP A 310 17.43 21.01 17.00
CA ASP A 310 18.29 21.08 18.16
C ASP A 310 17.47 21.66 19.32
N ARG A 311 17.15 20.82 20.31
CA ARG A 311 16.35 21.18 21.49
C ARG A 311 17.17 22.00 22.50
N ARG A 312 18.30 22.57 22.09
CA ARG A 312 19.08 23.50 22.90
C ARG A 312 18.75 24.92 22.47
N GLY A 313 17.77 25.51 23.15
CA GLY A 313 17.64 26.96 23.17
C GLY A 313 18.88 27.60 23.81
N PRO A 314 19.19 28.87 23.51
CA PRO A 314 20.27 29.61 24.17
C PRO A 314 19.95 29.82 25.67
N PRO A 315 20.99 30.08 26.50
CA PRO A 315 20.88 30.14 27.96
C PRO A 315 19.91 31.19 28.49
#